data_AF-A0A6J3C8I8-F1
#
_entry.id   AF-A0A6J3C8I8-F1
#
_cell.length_a   1.000
_cell.length_b   1.000
_cell.length_c   1.000
_cell.angle_alpha   90.00
_cell.angle_beta   90.00
_cell.angle_gamma   90.00
#
_symmetry.space_group_name_H-M   'P 1'
#
loop_
_entity.id
_entity.type
_entity.pdbx_description
1 polymer ?
#
loop_
_entity_poly.entity_id
_entity_poly.type
_entity_poly.pdbx_seq_one_letter_code
_entity_poly.pdbx_strand_id
1 'polypeptide(L)'
;MSGKKCKHCGSSEIEVDPARGDAVCTSCGTVLEDNIIVAEVEFQENAHGGASAIGQFVSAESKGGATGFGRAFNAGIGQESRELTLRKAREGITTLCQQLRLNQQCIDIACNFFKMALTRHLTIGRPATHTQAACVYMTCRTERTDHLLIDISDALQICCYQLGRTYFRLSRALCIVIPPTDPCMYILRFASQLQFEDKVHDVTTTALRLVKRMQKDSIHSGRRPSGICGAALLIAARLHNFSRTPADVVRIVKVHESTLRKRLLEFGETPSSALTPDEFMTVDLEEEQDPPAFRAARKRDKERLQKVFLYLRAFYVGLRSGTNTG
;
A
#
# COMPACT_ATOMS: atom_id res chain seq x y z
N MET A 1 -4.93 30.28 30.29
CA MET A 1 -4.38 29.97 31.63
C MET A 1 -5.51 30.10 32.63
N SER A 2 -6.25 29.02 32.90
CA SER A 2 -7.21 29.01 34.00
C SER A 2 -6.40 28.94 35.29
N GLY A 3 -6.28 30.05 36.01
CA GLY A 3 -5.56 30.11 37.27
C GLY A 3 -6.20 29.12 38.25
N LYS A 4 -5.44 28.09 38.65
CA LYS A 4 -5.89 27.15 39.69
C LYS A 4 -6.16 27.99 40.95
N LYS A 5 -7.28 27.74 41.63
CA LYS A 5 -7.59 28.36 42.93
C LYS A 5 -7.26 27.35 44.03
N CYS A 6 -6.76 27.83 45.16
CA CYS A 6 -6.53 26.96 46.30
C CYS A 6 -7.86 26.33 46.77
N LYS A 7 -7.90 25.00 46.90
CA LYS A 7 -9.10 24.28 47.35
C LYS A 7 -9.47 24.56 48.81
N HIS A 8 -8.49 25.02 49.61
CA HIS A 8 -8.66 25.20 51.05
C HIS A 8 -9.08 26.64 51.42
N CYS A 9 -8.46 27.66 50.83
CA CYS A 9 -8.73 29.07 51.16
C CYS A 9 -9.26 29.91 49.99
N GLY A 10 -9.35 29.33 48.78
CA GLY A 10 -9.91 30.02 47.61
C GLY A 10 -9.02 31.10 46.98
N SER A 11 -7.82 31.34 47.52
CA SER A 11 -6.87 32.31 46.96
C SER A 11 -6.35 31.87 45.59
N SER A 12 -5.98 32.86 44.77
CA SER A 12 -5.37 32.68 43.45
C SER A 12 -3.85 32.87 43.46
N GLU A 13 -3.27 33.18 44.62
CA GLU A 13 -1.83 33.33 44.80
C GLU A 13 -1.21 31.97 45.09
N ILE A 14 -0.68 31.36 44.03
CA ILE A 14 0.02 30.08 44.08
C ILE A 14 1.45 30.33 43.61
N GLU A 15 2.40 30.00 44.47
CA GLU A 15 3.82 29.97 44.14
C GLU A 15 4.18 28.57 43.65
N VAL A 16 4.90 28.52 42.53
CA VAL A 16 5.32 27.27 41.89
C VAL A 16 6.83 27.23 42.02
N ASP A 17 7.35 26.32 42.83
CA ASP A 17 8.80 26.14 42.99
C ASP A 17 9.27 24.99 42.08
N PRO A 18 9.92 25.29 40.95
CA PRO A 18 10.41 24.26 40.04
C PRO A 18 11.55 23.43 40.63
N ALA A 19 12.32 23.97 41.58
CA ALA A 19 13.44 23.26 42.20
C ALA A 19 12.97 22.20 43.21
N ARG A 20 11.85 22.46 43.88
CA ARG A 20 11.18 21.48 44.75
C ARG A 20 10.17 20.61 44.00
N GLY A 21 9.65 21.10 42.88
CA GLY A 21 8.66 20.39 42.09
C GLY A 21 7.24 20.46 42.67
N ASP A 22 6.96 21.43 43.54
CA ASP A 22 5.67 21.57 44.24
C ASP A 22 5.03 22.94 43.99
N ALA A 23 3.70 22.98 43.95
CA ALA A 23 2.91 24.20 43.85
C ALA A 23 2.21 24.49 45.17
N VAL A 24 2.58 25.58 45.85
CA VAL A 24 2.13 25.93 47.19
C VAL A 24 1.30 27.20 47.19
N CYS A 25 0.20 27.19 47.94
CA CYS A 25 -0.59 28.38 48.18
C CYS A 25 0.12 29.31 49.20
N THR A 26 0.39 30.55 48.82
CA THR A 26 1.09 31.52 49.69
C THR A 26 0.25 31.97 50.88
N SER A 27 -1.08 31.95 50.76
CA SER A 27 -1.98 32.46 51.80
C SER A 27 -2.33 31.44 52.89
N CYS A 28 -2.25 30.14 52.61
CA CYS A 28 -2.58 29.09 53.60
C CYS A 28 -1.55 27.96 53.70
N GLY A 29 -0.47 28.00 52.92
CA GLY A 29 0.59 26.99 52.93
C GLY A 29 0.19 25.61 52.41
N THR A 30 -1.01 25.46 51.85
CA THR A 30 -1.46 24.17 51.31
C THR A 30 -0.75 23.86 50.00
N VAL A 31 -0.14 22.67 49.92
CA VAL A 31 0.44 22.15 48.68
C VAL A 31 -0.69 21.62 47.79
N LEU A 32 -0.74 22.12 46.57
CA LEU A 32 -1.81 21.85 45.61
C LEU A 32 -1.43 20.75 44.62
N GLU A 33 -0.16 20.68 44.24
CA GLU A 33 0.42 19.64 43.38
C GLU A 33 1.83 19.32 43.87
N ASP A 34 2.09 18.02 44.02
CA ASP A 34 3.42 17.46 44.25
C ASP A 34 3.90 16.82 42.94
N ASN A 35 5.16 17.05 42.56
CA ASN A 35 5.77 16.60 41.29
C ASN A 35 5.16 17.27 40.03
N ILE A 36 5.43 18.56 39.87
CA ILE A 36 5.05 19.34 38.68
C ILE A 36 5.70 18.75 37.43
N ILE A 37 4.91 18.54 36.38
CA ILE A 37 5.41 18.16 35.06
C ILE A 37 6.02 19.41 34.40
N VAL A 38 7.34 19.42 34.30
CA VAL A 38 8.10 20.47 33.59
C VAL A 38 8.33 20.08 32.13
N ALA A 39 8.41 21.08 31.25
CA ALA A 39 8.71 20.87 29.83
C ALA A 39 10.22 20.78 29.55
N GLU A 40 11.05 21.25 30.48
CA GLU A 40 12.51 21.26 30.36
C GLU A 40 13.10 19.93 30.86
N VAL A 41 14.14 19.46 30.17
CA VAL A 41 14.86 18.24 30.52
C VAL A 41 16.21 18.63 31.12
N GLU A 42 16.37 18.42 32.42
CA GLU A 42 17.66 18.59 33.09
C GLU A 42 18.46 17.27 33.05
N PHE A 43 19.79 17.37 32.98
CA PHE A 43 20.69 16.21 33.01
C PHE A 43 21.65 16.34 34.18
N GLN A 44 21.75 15.30 35.00
CA GLN A 44 22.74 15.17 36.07
C GLN A 44 23.90 14.31 35.58
N GLU A 45 25.12 14.77 35.80
CA GLU A 45 26.32 13.95 35.60
C GLU A 45 26.48 12.97 36.75
N ASN A 46 26.50 11.67 36.42
CA ASN A 46 26.80 10.61 37.37
C ASN A 46 28.29 10.61 37.70
N ALA A 47 28.65 10.16 38.90
CA ALA A 47 30.04 10.06 39.37
C ALA A 47 30.98 9.24 38.46
N HIS A 48 30.46 8.50 37.49
CA HIS A 48 31.20 7.72 36.50
C HIS A 48 31.28 8.38 35.11
N GLY A 49 30.98 9.68 34.99
CA GLY A 49 31.10 10.44 33.75
C GLY A 49 29.99 10.20 32.72
N GLY A 50 28.86 9.62 33.13
CA GLY A 50 27.67 9.48 32.28
C GLY A 50 26.59 10.50 32.66
N ALA A 51 25.94 11.13 31.69
CA ALA A 51 24.80 12.02 31.95
C ALA A 51 23.49 11.23 32.03
N SER A 52 22.66 11.48 33.04
CA SER A 52 21.32 10.92 33.19
C SER A 52 20.28 12.02 33.30
N ALA A 53 19.15 11.90 32.60
CA ALA A 53 18.08 12.89 32.69
C ALA A 53 17.43 12.85 34.07
N ILE A 54 17.21 14.01 34.68
CA ILE A 54 16.51 14.17 35.95
C ILE A 54 15.00 14.11 35.67
N GLY A 55 14.30 13.22 36.37
CA GLY A 55 12.85 13.04 36.24
C GLY A 55 12.43 11.95 35.26
N GLN A 56 11.11 11.75 35.14
CA GLN A 56 10.50 10.73 34.28
C GLN A 56 9.80 11.40 33.09
N PHE A 57 10.12 10.97 31.87
CA PHE A 57 9.42 11.44 30.68
C PHE A 57 7.95 10.97 30.70
N VAL A 58 7.03 11.93 30.61
CA VAL A 58 5.59 11.66 30.51
C VAL A 58 5.13 11.99 29.10
N SER A 59 4.74 10.97 28.34
CA SER A 59 4.20 11.16 26.98
C SER A 59 2.85 11.86 27.02
N ALA A 60 2.63 12.82 26.12
CA ALA A 60 1.33 13.51 25.95
C ALA A 60 0.18 12.55 25.57
N GLU A 61 0.50 11.37 25.04
CA GLU A 61 -0.48 10.32 24.71
C GLU A 61 -0.72 9.33 25.86
N SER A 62 0.02 9.42 26.97
CA SER A 62 -0.15 8.51 28.11
C SER A 62 -1.49 8.76 28.78
N LYS A 63 -2.38 7.77 28.74
CA LYS A 63 -3.62 7.75 29.53
C LYS A 63 -3.42 7.21 30.96
N GLY A 64 -2.20 6.74 31.28
CA GLY A 64 -1.81 6.30 32.61
C GLY A 64 -0.97 7.37 33.28
N GLY A 65 -1.45 7.89 34.41
CA GLY A 65 -0.58 8.58 35.37
C GLY A 65 0.50 7.60 35.86
N ALA A 66 1.58 8.11 36.44
CA ALA A 66 2.59 7.29 37.09
C ALA A 66 1.92 6.35 38.11
N THR A 67 1.65 5.08 37.75
CA THR A 67 0.97 4.10 38.60
C THR A 67 1.93 3.49 39.61
N GLY A 68 2.67 4.34 40.32
CA GLY A 68 3.67 3.92 41.29
C GLY A 68 3.77 4.91 42.44
N PHE A 69 2.73 4.99 43.27
CA PHE A 69 2.86 5.64 44.57
C PHE A 69 3.73 4.76 45.46
N GLY A 70 4.99 5.16 45.64
CA GLY A 70 5.91 4.60 46.62
C GLY A 70 6.57 3.28 46.20
N ARG A 71 7.92 3.30 46.22
CA ARG A 71 8.81 2.12 46.33
C ARG A 71 9.17 1.31 45.07
N ALA A 72 9.08 1.89 43.87
CA ALA A 72 9.72 1.30 42.68
C ALA A 72 10.54 2.32 41.85
N PHE A 73 11.18 3.29 42.52
CA PHE A 73 11.99 4.34 41.89
C PHE A 73 13.22 3.84 41.11
N ASN A 74 13.59 2.55 41.23
CA ASN A 74 14.71 1.92 40.53
C ASN A 74 14.31 0.74 39.62
N ALA A 75 13.02 0.59 39.29
CA ALA A 75 12.64 -0.24 38.14
C ALA A 75 12.90 0.61 36.89
N GLY A 76 14.10 0.46 36.32
CA GLY A 76 14.68 1.36 35.32
C GLY A 76 13.70 1.82 34.25
N ILE A 77 13.78 3.11 33.91
CA ILE A 77 13.14 3.80 32.77
C ILE A 77 12.08 2.92 32.12
N GLY A 78 10.91 2.83 32.77
CA GLY A 78 9.83 1.96 32.35
C GLY A 78 9.30 2.43 31.00
N GLN A 79 9.91 1.96 29.91
CA GLN A 79 9.44 2.14 28.55
C GLN A 79 8.00 1.67 28.51
N GLU A 80 7.06 2.58 28.20
CA GLU A 80 5.66 2.24 28.10
C GLU A 80 5.50 1.09 27.07
N SER A 81 4.76 0.03 27.38
CA SER A 81 4.60 -1.13 26.49
C SER A 81 4.19 -0.74 25.05
N ARG A 82 3.46 0.37 24.92
CA ARG A 82 3.07 0.99 23.65
C ARG A 82 4.28 1.57 22.90
N GLU A 83 5.14 2.33 23.57
CA GLU A 83 6.35 2.92 23.00
C GLU A 83 7.31 1.84 22.49
N LEU A 84 7.54 0.79 23.29
CA LEU A 84 8.36 -0.36 22.88
C LEU A 84 7.80 -1.03 21.62
N THR A 85 6.47 -1.14 21.50
CA THR A 85 5.81 -1.70 20.32
C THR A 85 6.03 -0.82 19.10
N LEU A 86 5.96 0.50 19.25
CA LEU A 86 6.22 1.46 18.17
C LEU A 86 7.69 1.44 17.73
N ARG A 87 8.63 1.34 18.68
CA ARG A 87 10.06 1.22 18.39
C ARG A 87 10.37 -0.04 17.58
N LYS A 88 9.90 -1.20 18.05
CA LYS A 88 10.03 -2.48 17.31
C LYS A 88 9.37 -2.43 15.93
N ALA A 89 8.23 -1.75 15.81
CA ALA A 89 7.56 -1.57 14.53
C ALA A 89 8.36 -0.68 13.57
N ARG A 90 8.95 0.42 14.08
CA ARG A 90 9.81 1.30 13.30
C ARG A 90 11.05 0.56 12.80
N GLU A 91 11.68 -0.26 13.64
CA GLU A 91 12.82 -1.10 13.24
C GLU A 91 12.41 -2.08 12.12
N GLY A 92 11.30 -2.81 12.28
CA GLY A 92 10.80 -3.74 11.26
C GLY A 92 10.44 -3.07 9.93
N ILE A 93 9.76 -1.91 9.98
CA ILE A 93 9.43 -1.11 8.80
C ILE A 93 10.70 -0.59 8.12
N THR A 94 11.67 -0.10 8.89
CA THR A 94 12.93 0.42 8.36
C THR A 94 13.71 -0.67 7.62
N THR A 95 13.85 -1.86 8.22
CA THR A 95 14.51 -3.00 7.58
C THR A 95 13.83 -3.39 6.26
N LEU A 96 12.50 -3.44 6.24
CA LEU A 96 11.74 -3.76 5.04
C LEU A 96 11.91 -2.67 3.96
N CYS A 97 11.83 -1.40 4.33
CA CYS A 97 12.02 -0.29 3.40
C CYS A 97 13.44 -0.25 2.83
N GLN A 98 14.45 -0.58 3.63
CA GLN A 98 15.84 -0.67 3.18
C GLN A 98 16.03 -1.80 2.15
N GLN A 99 15.43 -2.96 2.36
CA GLN A 99 15.44 -4.06 1.38
C GLN A 99 14.79 -3.66 0.04
N LEU A 100 13.75 -2.83 0.11
CA LEU A 100 13.02 -2.29 -1.05
C LEU A 100 13.63 -1.00 -1.61
N ARG A 101 14.70 -0.46 -1.00
CA ARG A 101 15.34 0.80 -1.38
C ARG A 101 14.38 2.00 -1.39
N LEU A 102 13.47 2.06 -0.42
CA LEU A 102 12.52 3.16 -0.23
C LEU A 102 13.16 4.34 0.53
N ASN A 103 12.71 5.55 0.21
CA ASN A 103 13.19 6.78 0.85
C ASN A 103 12.76 6.90 2.32
N GLN A 104 13.49 7.72 3.10
CA GLN A 104 13.18 7.99 4.50
C GLN A 104 11.75 8.53 4.71
N GLN A 105 11.26 9.36 3.79
CA GLN A 105 9.88 9.87 3.82
C GLN A 105 8.84 8.73 3.83
N CYS A 106 9.05 7.68 3.03
CA CYS A 106 8.16 6.52 3.02
C CYS A 106 8.17 5.78 4.36
N ILE A 107 9.33 5.70 5.03
CA ILE A 107 9.47 5.07 6.35
C ILE A 107 8.63 5.83 7.39
N ASP A 108 8.71 7.16 7.42
CA ASP A 108 7.97 7.97 8.38
C ASP A 108 6.46 7.91 8.15
N ILE A 109 6.00 7.96 6.91
CA ILE A 109 4.57 7.79 6.56
C ILE A 109 4.09 6.38 6.98
N ALA A 110 4.89 5.34 6.77
CA ALA A 110 4.53 3.97 7.11
C ALA A 110 4.43 3.79 8.62
N CYS A 111 5.35 4.40 9.36
CA CYS A 111 5.30 4.46 10.83
C CYS A 111 4.05 5.19 11.32
N ASN A 112 3.64 6.28 10.65
CA ASN A 112 2.42 7.01 11.00
C ASN A 112 1.16 6.16 10.74
N PHE A 113 1.07 5.44 9.62
CA PHE A 113 -0.03 4.49 9.41
C PHE A 113 -0.06 3.38 10.46
N PHE A 114 1.10 2.89 10.88
CA PHE A 114 1.19 1.90 11.95
C PHE A 114 0.72 2.46 13.30
N LYS A 115 1.13 3.70 13.65
CA LYS A 115 0.65 4.40 14.85
C LYS A 115 -0.87 4.54 14.85
N MET A 116 -1.46 4.95 13.72
CA MET A 116 -2.92 5.03 13.57
C MET A 116 -3.60 3.67 13.75
N ALA A 117 -3.02 2.61 13.16
CA ALA A 117 -3.53 1.25 13.31
C ALA A 117 -3.47 0.76 14.77
N LEU A 118 -2.41 1.12 15.49
CA LEU A 118 -2.22 0.79 16.90
C LEU A 118 -3.25 1.51 17.79
N THR A 119 -3.50 2.81 17.56
CA THR A 119 -4.49 3.59 18.31
C THR A 119 -5.92 3.07 18.11
N ARG A 120 -6.23 2.47 16.96
CA ARG A 120 -7.52 1.81 16.70
C ARG A 120 -7.55 0.31 17.04
N HIS A 121 -6.54 -0.19 17.77
CA HIS A 121 -6.42 -1.60 18.16
C HIS A 121 -6.47 -2.61 17.00
N LEU A 122 -6.08 -2.20 15.78
CA LEU A 122 -6.12 -3.05 14.59
C LEU A 122 -4.96 -4.06 14.51
N THR A 123 -3.96 -3.90 15.38
CA THR A 123 -2.77 -4.73 15.50
C THR A 123 -2.97 -5.97 16.37
N ILE A 124 -4.06 -6.03 17.17
CA ILE A 124 -4.29 -7.11 18.15
C ILE A 124 -4.66 -8.42 17.44
N GLY A 125 -4.09 -9.53 17.90
CA GLY A 125 -4.37 -10.87 17.38
C GLY A 125 -3.76 -11.16 16.02
N ARG A 126 -2.78 -10.37 15.58
CA ARG A 126 -2.09 -10.56 14.29
C ARG A 126 -0.58 -10.47 14.41
N PRO A 127 0.14 -11.18 13.54
CA PRO A 127 1.58 -11.03 13.45
C PRO A 127 1.92 -9.58 13.08
N ALA A 128 2.79 -8.96 13.88
CA ALA A 128 3.23 -7.58 13.67
C ALA A 128 3.84 -7.37 12.27
N THR A 129 4.55 -8.38 11.76
CA THR A 129 5.17 -8.38 10.43
C THR A 129 4.15 -8.13 9.31
N HIS A 130 2.95 -8.73 9.37
CA HIS A 130 1.93 -8.52 8.35
C HIS A 130 1.35 -7.11 8.39
N THR A 131 1.19 -6.56 9.60
CA THR A 131 0.69 -5.20 9.79
C THR A 131 1.72 -4.19 9.31
N GLN A 132 3.01 -4.37 9.65
CA GLN A 132 4.12 -3.55 9.17
C GLN A 132 4.19 -3.58 7.63
N ALA A 133 4.16 -4.76 7.03
CA ALA A 133 4.18 -4.94 5.58
C ALA A 133 3.00 -4.28 4.87
N ALA A 134 1.80 -4.40 5.45
CA ALA A 134 0.61 -3.75 4.92
C ALA A 134 0.70 -2.21 5.02
N CYS A 135 1.26 -1.67 6.10
CA CYS A 135 1.54 -0.24 6.24
C CYS A 135 2.53 0.26 5.19
N VAL A 136 3.62 -0.48 4.95
CA VAL A 136 4.58 -0.15 3.87
C VAL A 136 3.90 -0.20 2.51
N TYR A 137 3.11 -1.23 2.20
CA TYR A 137 2.41 -1.29 0.92
C TYR A 137 1.39 -0.15 0.74
N MET A 138 0.70 0.27 1.81
CA MET A 138 -0.17 1.46 1.77
C MET A 138 0.64 2.71 1.41
N THR A 139 1.82 2.91 2.00
CA THR A 139 2.69 4.05 1.63
C THR A 139 3.15 3.99 0.19
N CYS A 140 3.59 2.83 -0.29
CA CYS A 140 4.04 2.66 -1.67
C CYS A 140 2.95 3.05 -2.67
N ARG A 141 1.68 2.78 -2.32
CA ARG A 141 0.51 3.12 -3.14
C ARG A 141 0.14 4.60 -3.08
N THR A 142 0.23 5.23 -1.91
CA THR A 142 -0.05 6.66 -1.74
C THR A 142 1.02 7.52 -2.43
N GLU A 143 2.30 7.18 -2.24
CA GLU A 143 3.45 7.87 -2.85
C GLU A 143 3.67 7.51 -4.33
N ARG A 144 2.85 6.62 -4.90
CA ARG A 144 2.95 6.15 -6.29
C ARG A 144 4.34 5.60 -6.65
N THR A 145 4.94 4.84 -5.75
CA THR A 145 6.19 4.12 -6.06
C THR A 145 5.94 2.91 -6.96
N ASP A 146 6.99 2.43 -7.62
CA ASP A 146 6.99 1.32 -8.57
C ASP A 146 6.99 -0.09 -7.92
N HIS A 147 6.58 -0.21 -6.66
CA HIS A 147 6.58 -1.48 -5.92
C HIS A 147 5.27 -2.26 -6.05
N LEU A 148 5.37 -3.58 -6.27
CA LEU A 148 4.24 -4.50 -6.28
C LEU A 148 4.04 -5.16 -4.91
N LEU A 149 2.81 -5.58 -4.64
CA LEU A 149 2.50 -6.36 -3.44
C LEU A 149 3.34 -7.65 -3.34
N ILE A 150 3.68 -8.25 -4.48
CA ILE A 150 4.49 -9.48 -4.52
C ILE A 150 5.95 -9.22 -4.12
N ASP A 151 6.49 -8.02 -4.41
CA ASP A 151 7.88 -7.69 -4.05
C ASP A 151 8.06 -7.65 -2.52
N ILE A 152 7.05 -7.12 -1.81
CA ILE A 152 6.99 -7.12 -0.34
C ILE A 152 6.78 -8.53 0.21
N SER A 153 5.94 -9.32 -0.48
CA SER A 153 5.70 -10.73 -0.16
C SER A 153 6.98 -11.55 -0.21
N ASP A 154 7.78 -11.34 -1.25
CA ASP A 154 9.05 -12.02 -1.50
C ASP A 154 10.11 -11.57 -0.49
N ALA A 155 10.15 -10.28 -0.11
CA ALA A 155 11.08 -9.78 0.90
C ALA A 155 10.85 -10.41 2.29
N LEU A 156 9.58 -10.58 2.69
CA LEU A 156 9.22 -11.11 4.01
C LEU A 156 8.92 -12.61 4.04
N GLN A 157 8.91 -13.28 2.88
CA GLN A 157 8.51 -14.69 2.73
C GLN A 157 7.12 -14.97 3.32
N ILE A 158 6.16 -14.06 3.07
CA ILE A 158 4.76 -14.17 3.51
C ILE A 158 3.88 -14.49 2.29
N CYS A 159 2.76 -15.18 2.51
CA CYS A 159 1.77 -15.40 1.44
C CYS A 159 1.09 -14.09 1.01
N CYS A 160 1.14 -13.78 -0.30
CA CYS A 160 0.61 -12.53 -0.86
C CYS A 160 -0.90 -12.33 -0.60
N TYR A 161 -1.66 -13.42 -0.49
CA TYR A 161 -3.10 -13.38 -0.18
C TYR A 161 -3.36 -12.97 1.27
N GLN A 162 -2.52 -13.40 2.21
CA GLN A 162 -2.63 -13.01 3.62
C GLN A 162 -2.26 -11.53 3.79
N LEU A 163 -1.21 -11.09 3.11
CA LEU A 163 -0.80 -9.70 3.08
C LEU A 163 -1.88 -8.80 2.48
N GLY A 164 -2.46 -9.20 1.35
CA GLY A 164 -3.57 -8.48 0.70
C GLY A 164 -4.81 -8.36 1.59
N ARG A 165 -5.20 -9.42 2.30
CA ARG A 165 -6.30 -9.38 3.29
C ARG A 165 -6.02 -8.37 4.42
N THR A 166 -4.79 -8.35 4.91
CA THR A 166 -4.38 -7.44 5.99
C THR A 166 -4.42 -5.99 5.52
N TYR A 167 -3.88 -5.72 4.33
CA TYR A 167 -3.94 -4.44 3.64
C TYR A 167 -5.37 -3.93 3.46
N PHE A 168 -6.26 -4.73 2.84
CA PHE A 168 -7.65 -4.30 2.59
C PHE A 168 -8.41 -4.00 3.89
N ARG A 169 -8.13 -4.76 4.95
CA ARG A 169 -8.77 -4.52 6.23
C ARG A 169 -8.25 -3.24 6.89
N LEU A 170 -6.95 -2.96 6.83
CA LEU A 170 -6.37 -1.72 7.35
C LEU A 170 -6.86 -0.51 6.56
N SER A 171 -6.83 -0.56 5.23
CA SER A 171 -7.28 0.56 4.40
C SER A 171 -8.75 0.91 4.65
N ARG A 172 -9.62 -0.11 4.76
CA ARG A 172 -11.03 0.07 5.08
C ARG A 172 -11.24 0.59 6.50
N ALA A 173 -10.50 0.07 7.48
CA ALA A 173 -10.67 0.47 8.88
C ALA A 173 -10.07 1.85 9.20
N LEU A 174 -9.06 2.29 8.45
CA LEU A 174 -8.46 3.63 8.56
C LEU A 174 -9.19 4.68 7.69
N CYS A 175 -10.11 4.25 6.82
CA CYS A 175 -10.84 5.10 5.87
C CYS A 175 -9.93 5.90 4.93
N ILE A 176 -8.80 5.31 4.52
CA ILE A 176 -7.84 5.94 3.61
C ILE A 176 -8.28 5.66 2.18
N VAL A 177 -8.45 6.72 1.38
CA VAL A 177 -8.70 6.60 -0.06
C VAL A 177 -7.36 6.37 -0.75
N ILE A 178 -7.17 5.17 -1.30
CA ILE A 178 -5.93 4.78 -1.96
C ILE A 178 -6.09 5.03 -3.47
N PRO A 179 -5.16 5.76 -4.11
CA PRO A 179 -5.28 6.06 -5.53
C PRO A 179 -5.21 4.78 -6.39
N PRO A 180 -5.88 4.76 -7.56
CA PRO A 180 -5.77 3.66 -8.50
C PRO A 180 -4.34 3.53 -9.01
N THR A 181 -3.92 2.30 -9.31
CA THR A 181 -2.57 2.02 -9.82
C THR A 181 -2.51 2.28 -11.32
N ASP A 182 -1.57 3.13 -11.73
CA ASP A 182 -1.23 3.28 -13.14
C ASP A 182 -0.14 2.25 -13.55
N PRO A 183 -0.40 1.33 -14.50
CA PRO A 183 0.60 0.40 -15.03
C PRO A 183 1.84 1.07 -15.64
N CYS A 184 1.74 2.33 -16.09
CA CYS A 184 2.87 3.04 -16.70
C CYS A 184 4.08 3.14 -15.76
N MET A 185 3.82 3.24 -14.44
CA MET A 185 4.86 3.38 -13.41
C MET A 185 5.82 2.18 -13.34
N TYR A 186 5.37 0.99 -13.74
CA TYR A 186 6.18 -0.23 -13.63
C TYR A 186 7.08 -0.48 -14.84
N ILE A 187 6.84 0.19 -15.97
CA ILE A 187 7.52 -0.11 -17.24
C ILE A 187 9.02 0.17 -17.12
N LEU A 188 9.39 1.33 -16.60
CA LEU A 188 10.79 1.73 -16.47
C LEU A 188 11.58 0.71 -15.63
N ARG A 189 11.02 0.31 -14.48
CA ARG A 189 11.63 -0.70 -13.61
C ARG A 189 11.86 -2.02 -14.33
N PHE A 190 10.85 -2.52 -15.05
CA PHE A 190 10.94 -3.79 -15.76
C PHE A 190 11.87 -3.73 -16.97
N ALA A 191 11.90 -2.60 -17.69
CA ALA A 191 12.79 -2.38 -18.82
C ALA A 191 14.27 -2.41 -18.38
N SER A 192 14.59 -1.76 -17.26
CA SER A 192 15.94 -1.79 -16.68
C SER A 192 16.39 -3.21 -16.29
N GLN A 193 15.47 -4.08 -15.86
CA GLN A 193 15.78 -5.47 -15.52
C GLN A 193 15.92 -6.40 -16.74
N LEU A 194 15.33 -6.03 -17.89
CA LEU A 194 15.38 -6.81 -19.14
C LEU A 194 16.64 -6.53 -19.99
N GLN A 195 17.48 -5.57 -19.57
CA GLN A 195 18.79 -5.24 -20.17
C GLN A 195 18.72 -5.04 -21.69
N PHE A 196 18.10 -3.95 -22.16
CA PHE A 196 18.02 -3.61 -23.60
C PHE A 196 19.21 -2.81 -24.14
N GLU A 197 20.39 -2.95 -23.51
CA GLU A 197 21.63 -2.26 -23.90
C GLU A 197 21.40 -0.75 -24.08
N ASP A 198 21.81 -0.17 -25.21
CA ASP A 198 21.73 1.28 -25.48
C ASP A 198 20.31 1.76 -25.84
N LYS A 199 19.39 0.85 -26.16
CA LYS A 199 18.03 1.17 -26.64
C LYS A 199 16.96 1.07 -25.56
N VAL A 200 17.34 1.01 -24.27
CA VAL A 200 16.39 0.95 -23.14
C VAL A 200 15.38 2.09 -23.19
N HIS A 201 15.84 3.30 -23.52
CA HIS A 201 14.97 4.49 -23.56
C HIS A 201 13.90 4.38 -24.65
N ASP A 202 14.30 4.00 -25.87
CA ASP A 202 13.39 3.86 -27.01
C ASP A 202 12.35 2.77 -26.78
N VAL A 203 12.78 1.61 -26.27
CA VAL A 203 11.88 0.50 -25.92
C VAL A 203 10.89 0.92 -24.83
N THR A 204 11.36 1.65 -23.81
CA THR A 204 10.51 2.14 -22.72
C THR A 204 9.45 3.12 -23.23
N THR A 205 9.84 4.04 -24.11
CA THR A 205 8.93 5.04 -24.71
C THR A 205 7.86 4.37 -25.57
N THR A 206 8.24 3.42 -26.41
CA THR A 206 7.28 2.62 -27.19
C THR A 206 6.37 1.78 -26.29
N ALA A 207 6.91 1.16 -25.24
CA ALA A 207 6.14 0.38 -24.27
C ALA A 207 5.13 1.24 -23.49
N LEU A 208 5.50 2.46 -23.08
CA LEU A 208 4.60 3.42 -22.44
C LEU A 208 3.42 3.79 -23.36
N ARG A 209 3.71 4.05 -24.63
CA ARG A 209 2.67 4.32 -25.63
C ARG A 209 1.72 3.12 -25.80
N LEU A 210 2.28 1.92 -25.90
CA LEU A 210 1.49 0.68 -25.98
C LEU A 210 0.59 0.49 -24.76
N VAL A 211 1.10 0.70 -23.53
CA VAL A 211 0.28 0.59 -22.32
C VAL A 211 -0.85 1.61 -22.29
N LYS A 212 -0.58 2.87 -22.66
CA LYS A 212 -1.64 3.89 -22.77
C LYS A 212 -2.70 3.50 -23.80
N ARG A 213 -2.31 2.92 -24.93
CA ARG A 213 -3.26 2.40 -25.92
C ARG A 213 -4.07 1.24 -25.35
N MET A 214 -3.44 0.27 -24.70
CA MET A 214 -4.11 -0.85 -24.04
C MET A 214 -5.06 -0.38 -22.92
N GLN A 215 -4.77 0.76 -22.29
CA GLN A 215 -5.67 1.39 -21.32
C GLN A 215 -6.92 1.94 -22.00
N LYS A 216 -6.75 2.69 -23.11
CA LYS A 216 -7.83 3.24 -23.93
C LYS A 216 -8.72 2.16 -24.57
N ASP A 217 -8.12 1.04 -24.98
CA ASP A 217 -8.83 -0.15 -25.48
C ASP A 217 -9.50 -0.98 -24.36
N SER A 218 -9.52 -0.50 -23.11
CA SER A 218 -10.13 -1.17 -21.95
C SER A 218 -9.66 -2.60 -21.66
N ILE A 219 -8.51 -3.02 -22.19
CA ILE A 219 -7.92 -4.35 -21.94
C ILE A 219 -7.46 -4.48 -20.48
N HIS A 220 -7.17 -3.36 -19.83
CA HIS A 220 -6.65 -3.33 -18.46
C HIS A 220 -7.69 -3.51 -17.36
N SER A 221 -8.97 -3.20 -17.65
CA SER A 221 -10.01 -3.12 -16.63
C SER A 221 -10.23 -4.46 -15.91
N GLY A 222 -10.22 -4.42 -14.58
CA GLY A 222 -10.44 -5.58 -13.71
C GLY A 222 -9.31 -6.62 -13.70
N ARG A 223 -8.12 -6.29 -14.24
CA ARG A 223 -7.00 -7.23 -14.39
C ARG A 223 -5.72 -6.71 -13.75
N ARG A 224 -4.74 -7.61 -13.56
CA ARG A 224 -3.46 -7.25 -12.95
C ARG A 224 -2.63 -6.38 -13.91
N PRO A 225 -2.14 -5.20 -13.48
CA PRO A 225 -1.38 -4.29 -14.33
C PRO A 225 -0.07 -4.91 -14.84
N SER A 226 0.61 -5.72 -14.02
CA SER A 226 1.88 -6.37 -14.37
C SER A 226 1.80 -7.12 -15.70
N GLY A 227 0.73 -7.89 -15.94
CA GLY A 227 0.59 -8.67 -17.18
C GLY A 227 0.50 -7.80 -18.44
N ILE A 228 -0.01 -6.57 -18.33
CA ILE A 228 -0.14 -5.61 -19.43
C ILE A 228 1.21 -4.98 -19.71
N CYS A 229 1.92 -4.54 -18.66
CA CYS A 229 3.28 -4.03 -18.79
C CYS A 229 4.21 -5.06 -19.45
N GLY A 230 4.11 -6.33 -19.05
CA GLY A 230 4.89 -7.41 -19.65
C GLY A 230 4.55 -7.65 -21.13
N ALA A 231 3.27 -7.59 -21.50
CA ALA A 231 2.86 -7.74 -22.89
C ALA A 231 3.36 -6.58 -23.76
N ALA A 232 3.20 -5.35 -23.27
CA ALA A 232 3.67 -4.14 -23.95
C ALA A 232 5.20 -4.14 -24.11
N LEU A 233 5.95 -4.55 -23.08
CA LEU A 233 7.42 -4.65 -23.16
C LEU A 233 7.87 -5.71 -24.16
N LEU A 234 7.17 -6.84 -24.26
CA LEU A 234 7.52 -7.88 -25.23
C LEU A 234 7.25 -7.41 -26.68
N ILE A 235 6.17 -6.66 -26.91
CA ILE A 235 5.87 -6.06 -28.22
C ILE A 235 6.93 -5.00 -28.55
N ALA A 236 7.19 -4.06 -27.64
CA ALA A 236 8.17 -3.00 -27.83
C ALA A 236 9.58 -3.55 -28.08
N ALA A 237 9.99 -4.59 -27.35
CA ALA A 237 11.28 -5.24 -27.57
C ALA A 237 11.39 -5.79 -29.01
N ARG A 238 10.34 -6.44 -29.52
CA ARG A 238 10.33 -6.95 -30.89
C ARG A 238 10.37 -5.86 -31.95
N LEU A 239 9.67 -4.74 -31.72
CA LEU A 239 9.71 -3.58 -32.62
C LEU A 239 11.12 -3.00 -32.78
N HIS A 240 11.91 -3.01 -31.70
CA HIS A 240 13.30 -2.54 -31.71
C HIS A 240 14.33 -3.63 -32.03
N ASN A 241 13.89 -4.76 -32.60
CA ASN A 241 14.70 -5.93 -32.97
C ASN A 241 15.36 -6.69 -31.80
N PHE A 242 14.84 -6.56 -30.57
CA PHE A 242 15.27 -7.36 -29.42
C PHE A 242 14.29 -8.50 -29.15
N SER A 243 14.70 -9.71 -29.53
CA SER A 243 13.94 -10.93 -29.30
C SER A 243 14.21 -11.49 -27.90
N ARG A 244 13.48 -11.00 -26.88
CA ARG A 244 13.44 -11.62 -25.54
C ARG A 244 12.43 -12.76 -25.50
N THR A 245 12.73 -13.83 -24.76
CA THR A 245 11.77 -14.93 -24.62
C THR A 245 10.62 -14.54 -23.69
N PRO A 246 9.40 -15.05 -23.89
CA PRO A 246 8.30 -14.83 -22.95
C PRO A 246 8.63 -15.28 -21.52
N ALA A 247 9.48 -16.32 -21.37
CA ALA A 247 9.92 -16.83 -20.09
C ALA A 247 10.78 -15.82 -19.31
N ASP A 248 11.68 -15.10 -20.00
CA ASP A 248 12.51 -14.05 -19.39
C ASP A 248 11.66 -12.91 -18.82
N VAL A 249 10.66 -12.48 -19.59
CA VAL A 249 9.73 -11.41 -19.18
C VAL A 249 8.88 -11.86 -17.99
N VAL A 250 8.39 -13.10 -18.00
CA VAL A 250 7.58 -13.70 -16.92
C VAL A 250 8.32 -13.67 -15.57
N ARG A 251 9.62 -13.98 -15.57
CA ARG A 251 10.46 -13.99 -14.36
C ARG A 251 10.56 -12.62 -13.69
N ILE A 252 10.56 -11.55 -14.49
CA ILE A 252 10.67 -10.15 -14.04
C ILE A 252 9.30 -9.61 -13.62
N VAL A 253 8.28 -9.82 -14.46
CA VAL A 253 6.93 -9.27 -14.26
C VAL A 253 6.13 -10.04 -13.20
N LYS A 254 6.61 -11.23 -12.80
CA LYS A 254 6.00 -12.11 -11.78
C LYS A 254 4.56 -12.52 -12.13
N VAL A 255 4.33 -12.90 -13.39
CA VAL A 255 3.02 -13.32 -13.91
C VAL A 255 3.20 -14.60 -14.72
N HIS A 256 2.22 -15.51 -14.71
CA HIS A 256 2.30 -16.75 -15.48
C HIS A 256 2.29 -16.51 -17.00
N GLU A 257 3.01 -17.35 -17.76
CA GLU A 257 3.16 -17.21 -19.22
C GLU A 257 1.82 -17.22 -19.96
N SER A 258 0.88 -18.07 -19.54
CA SER A 258 -0.46 -18.13 -20.15
C SER A 258 -1.24 -16.81 -20.00
N THR A 259 -1.03 -16.06 -18.91
CA THR A 259 -1.64 -14.74 -18.72
C THR A 259 -1.06 -13.73 -19.70
N LEU A 260 0.26 -13.76 -19.90
CA LEU A 260 0.96 -12.92 -20.86
C LEU A 260 0.47 -13.19 -22.30
N ARG A 261 0.41 -14.47 -22.71
CA ARG A 261 -0.10 -14.86 -24.03
C ARG A 261 -1.55 -14.40 -24.26
N LYS A 262 -2.41 -14.51 -23.25
CA LYS A 262 -3.80 -13.99 -23.34
C LYS A 262 -3.84 -12.48 -23.57
N ARG A 263 -2.98 -11.70 -22.90
CA ARG A 263 -2.91 -10.23 -23.12
C ARG A 263 -2.47 -9.89 -24.55
N LEU A 264 -1.50 -10.63 -25.09
CA LEU A 264 -1.01 -10.44 -26.46
C LEU A 264 -2.09 -10.76 -27.50
N LEU A 265 -2.82 -11.87 -27.32
CA LEU A 265 -3.93 -12.23 -28.19
C LEU A 265 -5.05 -11.18 -28.16
N GLU A 266 -5.42 -10.70 -26.96
CA GLU A 266 -6.44 -9.65 -26.83
C GLU A 266 -6.00 -8.34 -27.49
N PHE A 267 -4.71 -8.00 -27.47
CA PHE A 267 -4.19 -6.85 -28.23
C PHE A 267 -4.21 -7.11 -29.74
N GLY A 268 -3.94 -8.34 -30.18
CA GLY A 268 -4.08 -8.73 -31.60
C GLY A 268 -5.51 -8.68 -32.14
N GLU A 269 -6.53 -8.62 -31.29
CA GLU A 269 -7.94 -8.45 -31.67
C GLU A 269 -8.37 -6.97 -31.71
N THR A 270 -7.47 -6.02 -31.41
CA THR A 270 -7.78 -4.58 -31.50
C THR A 270 -7.39 -4.01 -32.85
N PRO A 271 -8.07 -2.95 -33.33
CA PRO A 271 -7.71 -2.28 -34.59
C PRO A 271 -6.28 -1.73 -34.56
N SER A 272 -5.76 -1.39 -33.38
CA SER A 272 -4.39 -0.96 -33.13
C SER A 272 -3.34 -1.94 -33.66
N SER A 273 -3.66 -3.24 -33.70
CA SER A 273 -2.74 -4.28 -34.17
C SER A 273 -2.62 -4.37 -35.70
N ALA A 274 -3.57 -3.77 -36.44
CA ALA A 274 -3.54 -3.75 -37.89
C ALA A 274 -2.64 -2.64 -38.46
N LEU A 275 -2.24 -1.68 -37.64
CA LEU A 275 -1.34 -0.59 -38.03
C LEU A 275 0.10 -1.09 -38.21
N THR A 276 0.83 -0.49 -39.14
CA THR A 276 2.28 -0.72 -39.23
C THR A 276 3.01 -0.12 -38.03
N PRO A 277 4.22 -0.60 -37.69
CA PRO A 277 5.02 -0.04 -36.60
C PRO A 277 5.21 1.49 -36.67
N ASP A 278 5.45 2.02 -37.87
CA ASP A 278 5.72 3.45 -38.06
C ASP A 278 4.43 4.29 -37.98
N GLU A 279 3.31 3.77 -38.50
CA GLU A 279 1.99 4.37 -38.33
C GLU A 279 1.56 4.37 -36.87
N PHE A 280 1.83 3.29 -36.12
CA PHE A 280 1.52 3.25 -34.69
C PHE A 280 2.27 4.32 -33.89
N MET A 281 3.51 4.63 -34.29
CA MET A 281 4.33 5.66 -33.65
C MET A 281 3.98 7.09 -34.07
N THR A 282 3.02 7.29 -34.98
CA THR A 282 2.64 8.63 -35.45
C THR A 282 1.15 8.91 -35.29
N VAL A 283 0.31 7.91 -35.50
CA VAL A 283 -1.15 8.01 -35.47
C VAL A 283 -1.69 7.49 -34.13
N ASP A 284 -2.53 8.30 -33.48
CA ASP A 284 -3.30 7.89 -32.31
C ASP A 284 -4.76 7.66 -32.70
N LEU A 285 -5.20 6.40 -32.67
CA LEU A 285 -6.60 6.08 -32.94
C LEU A 285 -7.51 6.68 -31.87
N GLU A 286 -8.60 7.33 -32.28
CA GLU A 286 -9.54 7.93 -31.33
C GLU A 286 -10.52 6.92 -30.73
N GLU A 287 -10.91 5.91 -31.51
CA GLU A 287 -11.90 4.90 -31.13
C GLU A 287 -11.45 4.08 -29.91
N GLU A 288 -12.34 4.01 -28.93
CA GLU A 288 -12.23 3.15 -27.75
C GLU A 288 -12.86 1.79 -28.02
N GLN A 289 -12.42 0.78 -27.26
CA GLN A 289 -12.89 -0.58 -27.41
C GLN A 289 -13.48 -1.11 -26.12
N ASP A 290 -14.49 -1.97 -26.27
CA ASP A 290 -15.12 -2.64 -25.13
C ASP A 290 -14.16 -3.63 -24.45
N PRO A 291 -14.24 -3.78 -23.12
CA PRO A 291 -13.43 -4.72 -22.39
C PRO A 291 -13.71 -6.17 -22.85
N PRO A 292 -12.69 -7.05 -22.91
CA PRO A 292 -12.87 -8.42 -23.42
C PRO A 292 -13.90 -9.26 -22.65
N ALA A 293 -14.19 -8.93 -21.39
CA ALA A 293 -15.26 -9.59 -20.63
C ALA A 293 -16.65 -9.33 -21.25
N PHE A 294 -16.87 -8.12 -21.77
CA PHE A 294 -18.11 -7.74 -22.46
C PHE A 294 -18.22 -8.44 -23.82
N ARG A 295 -17.14 -8.43 -24.60
CA ARG A 295 -17.07 -9.14 -25.89
C ARG A 295 -17.34 -10.65 -25.74
N ALA A 296 -16.72 -11.28 -24.75
CA ALA A 296 -16.93 -12.69 -24.45
C ALA A 296 -18.36 -13.00 -23.97
N ALA A 297 -18.97 -12.12 -23.17
CA ALA A 297 -20.37 -12.24 -22.79
C ALA A 297 -21.30 -12.18 -24.00
N ARG A 298 -21.14 -11.15 -24.85
CA ARG A 298 -21.92 -10.98 -26.08
C ARG A 298 -21.77 -12.16 -27.05
N LYS A 299 -20.57 -12.71 -27.19
CA LYS A 299 -20.33 -13.90 -28.02
C LYS A 299 -21.11 -15.12 -27.49
N ARG A 300 -21.06 -15.37 -26.18
CA ARG A 300 -21.83 -16.47 -25.55
C ARG A 300 -23.34 -16.27 -25.68
N ASP A 301 -23.83 -15.04 -25.54
CA ASP A 301 -25.26 -14.75 -25.73
C ASP A 301 -25.71 -15.01 -27.17
N LYS A 302 -24.89 -14.61 -28.16
CA LYS A 302 -25.14 -14.89 -29.57
C LYS A 302 -25.17 -16.39 -29.87
N GLU A 303 -24.22 -17.15 -29.33
CA GLU A 303 -24.18 -18.62 -29.45
C GLU A 303 -25.39 -19.28 -28.78
N ARG A 304 -25.84 -18.77 -27.62
CA ARG A 304 -27.05 -19.26 -26.93
C ARG A 304 -28.31 -19.01 -27.75
N LEU A 305 -28.46 -17.80 -28.33
CA LEU A 305 -29.58 -17.47 -29.21
C LEU A 305 -29.59 -18.33 -30.48
N GLN A 306 -28.43 -18.59 -31.08
CA GLN A 306 -28.32 -19.49 -32.23
C GLN A 306 -28.76 -20.91 -31.89
N LYS A 307 -28.36 -21.43 -30.72
CA LYS A 307 -28.83 -22.75 -30.24
C LYS A 307 -30.35 -22.76 -30.05
N VAL A 308 -30.92 -21.75 -29.40
CA VAL A 308 -32.38 -21.64 -29.23
C VAL A 308 -33.10 -21.58 -30.58
N PHE A 309 -32.56 -20.82 -31.53
CA PHE A 309 -33.11 -20.74 -32.89
C PHE A 309 -33.05 -22.09 -33.61
N LEU A 310 -31.95 -22.84 -33.47
CA LEU A 310 -31.83 -24.20 -34.02
C LEU A 310 -32.82 -25.17 -33.36
N TYR A 311 -33.01 -25.10 -32.04
CA TYR A 311 -34.02 -25.90 -31.33
C TYR A 311 -35.44 -25.56 -31.77
N LEU A 312 -35.79 -24.28 -31.87
CA LEU A 312 -37.10 -23.84 -32.35
C LEU A 312 -37.33 -24.26 -33.80
N ARG A 313 -36.30 -24.17 -34.66
CA ARG A 313 -36.38 -24.63 -36.04
C ARG A 313 -36.57 -26.14 -36.14
N ALA A 314 -35.85 -26.92 -35.32
CA ALA A 314 -36.01 -28.37 -35.25
C ALA A 314 -37.41 -28.77 -34.74
N PHE A 315 -37.93 -28.07 -33.72
CA PHE A 315 -39.28 -28.27 -33.20
C PHE A 315 -40.36 -27.94 -34.23
N TYR A 316 -40.20 -26.84 -34.98
CA TYR A 316 -41.15 -26.42 -36.01
C TYR A 316 -41.14 -27.36 -37.23
N VAL A 317 -39.97 -27.90 -37.61
CA VAL A 317 -39.87 -28.92 -38.66
C VAL A 317 -40.49 -30.24 -38.19
N GLY A 318 -40.24 -30.67 -36.95
CA GLY A 318 -40.85 -31.87 -36.37
C GLY A 318 -42.38 -31.82 -36.28
N LEU A 319 -42.95 -30.66 -35.95
CA LEU A 319 -44.41 -30.43 -35.95
C LEU A 319 -45.03 -30.54 -37.35
N ARG A 320 -44.30 -30.12 -38.41
CA ARG A 320 -44.78 -30.21 -39.80
C ARG A 320 -44.73 -31.64 -40.37
N SER A 321 -43.86 -32.49 -39.84
CA SER A 321 -43.75 -33.89 -40.26
C SER A 321 -44.76 -34.82 -39.59
N GLY A 322 -45.38 -34.39 -38.48
CA GLY A 322 -46.36 -35.17 -37.71
C GLY A 322 -47.82 -35.07 -38.17
N THR A 323 -48.14 -34.26 -39.20
CA THR A 323 -49.52 -34.00 -39.63
C THR A 323 -49.92 -34.67 -40.96
N ASN A 324 -49.23 -35.75 -41.38
CA ASN A 324 -49.50 -36.40 -42.67
C ASN A 324 -49.74 -37.92 -42.57
N THR A 325 -50.25 -38.41 -41.43
CA THR A 325 -50.81 -39.76 -41.29
C THR A 325 -52.25 -39.64 -40.81
N GLY A 326 -53.16 -39.44 -41.75
CA GLY A 326 -54.61 -39.48 -41.59
C GLY A 326 -55.21 -40.05 -42.85
#